data_AF-A0A2A7EA63-F1
#
_entry.id   AF-A0A2A7EA63-F1
#
_cell.length_a   1.000
_cell.length_b   1.000
_cell.length_c   1.000
_cell.angle_alpha   90.00
_cell.angle_beta   90.00
_cell.angle_gamma   90.00
#
_symmetry.space_group_name_H-M   'P 1'
#
loop_
_entity.id
_entity.type
_entity.pdbx_description
1 polymer ?
#
loop_
_entity_poly.entity_id
_entity_poly.type
_entity_poly.pdbx_seq_one_letter_code
_entity_poly.pdbx_strand_id
1 'polypeptide(L)'
;MKKYILYALMLLIILLLSACSHDTQSNEANDTRYDKLDDVQSIKDVTIKIPETIFTSSKKNETINEDEMKQNIKTYLDYSGELYENIVPLSSAMSDEEVTEYDREKLKQLIDLAQQNDANFHNFISNNTIPDDYKQPSKKIHDYISSSTALSVELEQELDQLAQDGNLFKTDFSFTKRFEKVDGRKQKEIEKFLKEKNIETEYFHK
;
A
#
# COMPACT_ATOMS: atom_id res chain seq x y z
N MET A 1 -5.13 -62.36 23.28
CA MET A 1 -4.49 -61.26 24.03
C MET A 1 -3.76 -60.30 23.10
N LYS A 2 -4.47 -59.40 22.38
CA LYS A 2 -3.81 -58.29 21.66
C LYS A 2 -4.75 -57.15 21.23
N LYS A 3 -6.08 -57.36 21.20
CA LYS A 3 -7.04 -56.29 20.87
C LYS A 3 -7.65 -55.60 22.11
N TYR A 4 -7.82 -56.31 23.22
CA TYR A 4 -8.42 -55.73 24.45
C TYR A 4 -7.44 -54.91 25.31
N ILE A 5 -6.12 -55.04 25.08
CA ILE A 5 -5.11 -54.22 25.77
C ILE A 5 -5.11 -52.78 25.21
N LEU A 6 -5.41 -52.62 23.91
CA LEU A 6 -5.43 -51.30 23.26
C LEU A 6 -6.62 -50.44 23.74
N TYR A 7 -7.78 -51.06 23.97
CA TYR A 7 -8.98 -50.36 24.45
C TYR A 7 -8.88 -49.97 25.93
N ALA A 8 -8.18 -50.75 26.76
CA ALA A 8 -7.93 -50.38 28.15
C ALA A 8 -6.95 -49.21 28.29
N LEU A 9 -5.97 -49.09 27.37
CA LEU A 9 -5.01 -47.98 27.36
C LEU A 9 -5.64 -46.65 26.89
N MET A 10 -6.58 -46.70 25.94
CA MET A 10 -7.32 -45.52 25.44
C MET A 10 -8.30 -44.93 26.47
N LEU A 11 -8.85 -45.75 27.38
CA LEU A 11 -9.80 -45.30 28.40
C LEU A 11 -9.11 -44.62 29.60
N LEU A 12 -7.83 -44.92 29.84
CA LEU A 12 -7.03 -44.32 30.92
C LEU A 12 -6.61 -42.87 30.61
N ILE A 13 -6.48 -42.51 29.32
CA ILE A 13 -6.02 -41.17 28.89
C ILE A 13 -7.13 -40.12 29.03
N ILE A 14 -8.40 -40.52 28.94
CA ILE A 14 -9.55 -39.61 29.00
C ILE A 14 -9.80 -39.08 30.43
N LEU A 15 -9.31 -39.79 31.46
CA LEU A 15 -9.48 -39.40 32.86
C LEU A 15 -8.40 -38.45 33.40
N LEU A 16 -7.40 -38.07 32.59
CA LEU A 16 -6.31 -37.16 33.00
C LEU A 16 -6.50 -35.71 32.53
N LEU A 17 -7.60 -35.38 31.85
CA LEU A 17 -7.85 -34.01 31.37
C LEU A 17 -8.83 -33.21 32.23
N SER A 18 -9.20 -33.71 33.40
CA SER A 18 -10.00 -32.97 34.38
C SER A 18 -9.16 -32.68 35.62
N ALA A 19 -8.88 -31.40 35.84
CA ALA A 19 -8.30 -30.79 37.05
C ALA A 19 -6.77 -30.67 37.15
N CYS A 20 -6.21 -29.67 36.45
CA CYS A 20 -5.44 -28.65 37.15
C CYS A 20 -6.23 -27.34 37.11
N SER A 21 -6.94 -27.09 38.21
CA SER A 21 -7.47 -25.80 38.64
C SER A 21 -6.39 -25.16 39.52
N HIS A 22 -5.94 -23.94 39.22
CA HIS A 22 -6.24 -22.74 40.02
C HIS A 22 -5.53 -21.51 39.45
N ASP A 23 -6.22 -20.39 39.60
CA ASP A 23 -5.94 -19.05 39.12
C ASP A 23 -4.56 -18.49 39.49
N THR A 24 -3.87 -17.93 38.49
CA THR A 24 -3.10 -16.69 38.65
C THR A 24 -3.05 -15.94 37.32
N GLN A 25 -4.01 -15.02 37.17
CA GLN A 25 -3.86 -13.68 36.61
C GLN A 25 -2.80 -13.50 35.50
N SER A 26 -3.22 -13.69 34.25
CA SER A 26 -2.67 -12.93 33.12
C SER A 26 -3.84 -12.47 32.26
N ASN A 27 -4.03 -11.16 32.18
CA ASN A 27 -5.05 -10.53 31.35
C ASN A 27 -4.75 -10.80 29.87
N GLU A 28 -5.26 -11.91 29.33
CA GLU A 28 -5.48 -12.04 27.91
C GLU A 28 -6.65 -11.11 27.55
N ALA A 29 -6.29 -9.94 27.00
CA ALA A 29 -7.26 -9.11 26.30
C ALA A 29 -7.77 -9.92 25.11
N ASN A 30 -9.08 -10.13 25.08
CA ASN A 30 -9.83 -10.76 24.00
C ASN A 30 -9.35 -10.25 22.63
N ASP A 31 -8.69 -11.11 21.85
CA ASP A 31 -8.46 -10.86 20.43
C ASP A 31 -9.76 -11.16 19.67
N THR A 32 -10.66 -10.19 19.64
CA THR A 32 -11.91 -10.19 18.87
C THR A 32 -11.69 -9.93 17.37
N ARG A 33 -10.51 -10.25 16.82
CA ARG A 33 -10.11 -9.89 15.45
C ARG A 33 -10.86 -10.63 14.33
N TYR A 34 -11.67 -11.64 14.64
CA TYR A 34 -12.48 -12.35 13.63
C TYR A 34 -13.99 -12.01 13.62
N ASP A 35 -14.49 -11.19 14.55
CA ASP A 35 -15.93 -10.82 14.63
C ASP A 35 -16.22 -9.39 14.13
N LYS A 36 -15.28 -8.76 13.39
CA LYS A 36 -15.46 -7.41 12.84
C LYS A 36 -15.41 -7.39 11.31
N LEU A 37 -16.23 -8.22 10.66
CA LEU A 37 -16.41 -8.18 9.20
C LEU A 37 -17.57 -7.24 8.78
N ASP A 38 -18.44 -6.84 9.72
CA ASP A 38 -19.62 -6.01 9.44
C ASP A 38 -19.32 -4.49 9.39
N ASP A 39 -18.08 -4.09 9.64
CA ASP A 39 -17.63 -2.68 9.63
C ASP A 39 -16.64 -2.40 8.49
N VAL A 40 -16.57 -3.30 7.50
CA VAL A 40 -15.86 -3.04 6.25
C VAL A 40 -16.81 -2.20 5.40
N GLN A 41 -16.57 -0.90 5.39
CA GLN A 41 -17.22 0.00 4.43
C GLN A 41 -17.12 -0.63 3.05
N SER A 42 -18.26 -0.84 2.38
CA SER A 42 -18.27 -1.37 1.02
C SER A 42 -17.34 -0.49 0.19
N ILE A 43 -16.50 -1.08 -0.66
CA ILE A 43 -15.65 -0.33 -1.59
C ILE A 43 -16.51 0.65 -2.43
N LYS A 44 -17.80 0.32 -2.64
CA LYS A 44 -18.80 1.15 -3.31
C LYS A 44 -19.14 2.46 -2.58
N ASP A 45 -18.90 2.54 -1.28
CA ASP A 45 -19.21 3.74 -0.46
C ASP A 45 -18.01 4.69 -0.33
N VAL A 46 -16.85 4.36 -0.92
CA VAL A 46 -15.68 5.25 -0.92
C VAL A 46 -15.92 6.35 -1.95
N THR A 47 -16.02 7.59 -1.47
CA THR A 47 -16.13 8.75 -2.36
C THR A 47 -14.82 8.96 -3.12
N ILE A 48 -14.79 8.56 -4.39
CA ILE A 48 -13.64 8.78 -5.27
C ILE A 48 -13.56 10.26 -5.67
N LYS A 49 -12.47 10.91 -5.29
CA LYS A 49 -12.13 12.30 -5.64
C LYS A 49 -10.89 12.32 -6.52
N ILE A 50 -10.90 13.20 -7.53
CA ILE A 50 -9.68 13.53 -8.27
C ILE A 50 -9.03 14.70 -7.54
N PRO A 51 -7.80 14.56 -7.04
CA PRO A 51 -7.08 15.67 -6.42
C PRO A 51 -6.97 16.84 -7.39
N GLU A 52 -7.21 18.06 -6.91
CA GLU A 52 -7.09 19.27 -7.74
C GLU A 52 -5.63 19.60 -8.07
N THR A 53 -4.70 19.11 -7.26
CA THR A 53 -3.28 19.41 -7.35
C THR A 53 -2.41 18.19 -7.06
N ILE A 54 -1.19 18.24 -7.56
CA ILE A 54 -0.12 17.28 -7.29
C ILE A 54 1.16 18.03 -6.90
N PHE A 55 2.21 17.30 -6.53
CA PHE A 55 3.53 17.90 -6.33
C PHE A 55 3.98 18.61 -7.61
N THR A 56 4.37 19.88 -7.47
CA THR A 56 4.94 20.68 -8.54
C THR A 56 6.08 21.54 -8.00
N SER A 57 7.10 21.75 -8.82
CA SER A 57 8.18 22.69 -8.54
C SER A 57 8.71 23.25 -9.84
N SER A 58 8.87 24.57 -9.91
CA SER A 58 9.50 25.25 -11.04
C SER A 58 11.03 25.38 -10.88
N LYS A 59 11.58 24.97 -9.74
CA LYS A 59 13.00 25.16 -9.40
C LYS A 59 13.90 24.25 -10.21
N LYS A 60 14.97 24.84 -10.76
CA LYS A 60 15.97 24.14 -11.56
C LYS A 60 17.35 24.75 -11.36
N ASN A 61 18.35 23.90 -11.18
CA ASN A 61 19.74 24.27 -10.91
C ASN A 61 19.90 25.13 -9.63
N GLU A 62 18.98 25.00 -8.68
CA GLU A 62 19.02 25.72 -7.41
C GLU A 62 19.67 24.88 -6.30
N THR A 63 20.12 25.53 -5.23
CA THR A 63 20.50 24.85 -3.98
C THR A 63 19.30 24.82 -3.05
N ILE A 64 18.82 23.63 -2.73
CA ILE A 64 17.67 23.39 -1.85
C ILE A 64 18.19 23.22 -0.43
N ASN A 65 17.61 23.95 0.52
CA ASN A 65 17.96 23.80 1.93
C ASN A 65 17.17 22.64 2.58
N GLU A 66 17.54 22.28 3.80
CA GLU A 66 16.95 21.14 4.51
C GLU A 66 15.43 21.31 4.76
N ASP A 67 14.98 22.48 5.21
CA ASP A 67 13.57 22.71 5.51
C ASP A 67 12.69 22.64 4.25
N GLU A 68 13.19 23.21 3.16
CA GLU A 68 12.54 23.10 1.85
C GLU A 68 12.50 21.64 1.38
N MET A 69 13.58 20.88 1.55
CA MET A 69 13.60 19.47 1.18
C MET A 69 12.58 18.64 1.98
N LYS A 70 12.47 18.87 3.30
CA LYS A 70 11.46 18.24 4.16
C LYS A 70 10.05 18.51 3.67
N GLN A 71 9.74 19.78 3.39
CA GLN A 71 8.42 20.17 2.93
C GLN A 71 8.08 19.54 1.57
N ASN A 72 9.03 19.54 0.63
CA ASN A 72 8.81 18.95 -0.69
C ASN A 72 8.63 17.42 -0.62
N ILE A 73 9.38 16.71 0.23
CA ILE A 73 9.16 15.27 0.48
C ILE A 73 7.76 15.03 1.06
N LYS A 74 7.38 15.79 2.09
CA LYS A 74 6.05 15.67 2.70
C LYS A 74 4.95 15.85 1.66
N THR A 75 5.01 16.96 0.90
CA THR A 75 4.01 17.27 -0.13
C THR A 75 3.95 16.19 -1.20
N TYR A 76 5.09 15.67 -1.66
CA TYR A 76 5.12 14.57 -2.62
C TYR A 76 4.45 13.30 -2.08
N LEU A 77 4.79 12.90 -0.85
CA LEU A 77 4.22 11.72 -0.21
C LEU A 77 2.72 11.87 0.05
N ASP A 78 2.28 13.01 0.59
CA ASP A 78 0.87 13.25 0.88
C ASP A 78 0.00 13.19 -0.38
N TYR A 79 0.41 13.83 -1.47
CA TYR A 79 -0.32 13.73 -2.74
C TYR A 79 -0.26 12.33 -3.35
N SER A 80 0.85 11.61 -3.18
CA SER A 80 0.91 10.20 -3.57
C SER A 80 -0.13 9.39 -2.80
N GLY A 81 -0.29 9.66 -1.50
CA GLY A 81 -1.23 8.97 -0.63
C GLY A 81 -2.67 9.24 -1.05
N GLU A 82 -3.01 10.52 -1.24
CA GLU A 82 -4.33 10.93 -1.73
C GLU A 82 -4.68 10.28 -3.08
N LEU A 83 -3.72 10.17 -4.00
CA LEU A 83 -3.92 9.48 -5.27
C LEU A 83 -4.18 7.97 -5.05
N TYR A 84 -3.38 7.27 -4.24
CA TYR A 84 -3.61 5.84 -3.98
C TYR A 84 -4.93 5.55 -3.29
N GLU A 85 -5.36 6.41 -2.37
CA GLU A 85 -6.65 6.29 -1.70
C GLU A 85 -7.84 6.31 -2.66
N ASN A 86 -7.66 6.88 -3.85
CA ASN A 86 -8.68 6.92 -4.88
C ASN A 86 -8.46 5.86 -5.96
N ILE A 87 -7.20 5.59 -6.35
CA ILE A 87 -6.85 4.59 -7.36
C ILE A 87 -7.22 3.19 -6.90
N VAL A 88 -6.84 2.80 -5.67
CA VAL A 88 -7.03 1.42 -5.17
C VAL A 88 -8.50 1.01 -5.12
N PRO A 89 -9.41 1.75 -4.46
CA PRO A 89 -10.81 1.37 -4.42
C PRO A 89 -11.47 1.45 -5.79
N LEU A 90 -11.16 2.47 -6.61
CA LEU A 90 -11.73 2.57 -7.95
C LEU A 90 -11.30 1.39 -8.83
N SER A 91 -10.00 1.03 -8.84
CA SER A 91 -9.50 -0.13 -9.58
C SER A 91 -10.13 -1.44 -9.10
N SER A 92 -10.36 -1.56 -7.79
CA SER A 92 -10.98 -2.76 -7.21
C SER A 92 -12.44 -2.91 -7.62
N ALA A 93 -13.14 -1.80 -7.87
CA ALA A 93 -14.52 -1.81 -8.37
C ALA A 93 -14.61 -2.14 -9.88
N MET A 94 -13.49 -2.12 -10.63
CA MET A 94 -13.47 -2.33 -12.08
C MET A 94 -13.81 -3.75 -12.54
N SER A 95 -13.86 -4.72 -11.61
CA SER A 95 -14.32 -6.08 -11.92
C SER A 95 -15.84 -6.24 -11.83
N ASP A 96 -16.59 -5.18 -11.47
CA ASP A 96 -18.05 -5.21 -11.37
C ASP A 96 -18.71 -5.11 -12.76
N GLU A 97 -19.88 -5.73 -12.94
CA GLU A 97 -20.61 -5.72 -14.22
C GLU A 97 -21.14 -4.31 -14.59
N GLU A 98 -21.22 -3.41 -13.61
CA GLU A 98 -21.78 -2.05 -13.76
C GLU A 98 -20.75 -0.96 -14.11
N VAL A 99 -19.48 -1.32 -14.36
CA VAL A 99 -18.40 -0.36 -14.60
C VAL A 99 -18.61 0.44 -15.89
N THR A 100 -18.65 1.76 -15.76
CA THR A 100 -18.90 2.67 -16.89
C THR A 100 -17.61 3.13 -17.58
N GLU A 101 -17.74 3.71 -18.77
CA GLU A 101 -16.61 4.36 -19.44
C GLU A 101 -16.08 5.56 -18.64
N TYR A 102 -16.97 6.28 -17.96
CA TYR A 102 -16.62 7.38 -17.09
C TYR A 102 -15.72 6.92 -15.93
N ASP A 103 -15.98 5.74 -15.35
CA ASP A 103 -15.15 5.19 -14.29
C ASP A 103 -13.74 4.83 -14.79
N ARG A 104 -13.65 4.29 -16.01
CA ARG A 104 -12.36 4.00 -16.67
C ARG A 104 -11.57 5.27 -16.97
N GLU A 105 -12.19 6.29 -17.56
CA GLU A 105 -11.57 7.60 -17.80
C GLU A 105 -11.08 8.24 -16.49
N LYS A 106 -11.88 8.12 -15.42
CA LYS A 106 -11.53 8.62 -14.09
C LYS A 106 -10.33 7.89 -13.50
N LEU A 107 -10.26 6.56 -13.63
CA LEU A 107 -9.12 5.76 -13.19
C LEU A 107 -7.86 6.16 -13.95
N LYS A 108 -7.95 6.26 -15.28
CA LYS A 108 -6.86 6.71 -16.13
C LYS A 108 -6.34 8.08 -15.70
N GLN A 109 -7.24 9.04 -15.46
CA GLN A 109 -6.87 10.38 -15.00
C GLN A 109 -6.11 10.36 -13.66
N LEU A 110 -6.56 9.55 -12.69
CA LEU A 110 -5.88 9.41 -11.40
C LEU A 110 -4.46 8.82 -11.57
N ILE A 111 -4.31 7.82 -12.43
CA ILE A 111 -3.00 7.20 -12.72
C ILE A 111 -2.07 8.16 -13.45
N ASP A 112 -2.58 8.91 -14.43
CA ASP A 112 -1.82 9.94 -15.14
C ASP A 112 -1.32 11.03 -14.16
N LEU A 113 -2.13 11.40 -13.17
CA LEU A 113 -1.73 12.33 -12.11
C LEU A 113 -0.64 11.73 -11.21
N ALA A 114 -0.71 10.45 -10.87
CA ALA A 114 0.34 9.76 -10.11
C ALA A 114 1.67 9.71 -10.87
N GLN A 115 1.63 9.40 -12.17
CA GLN A 115 2.83 9.44 -13.02
C GLN A 115 3.44 10.85 -13.10
N GLN A 116 2.59 11.88 -13.23
CA GLN A 116 3.05 13.27 -13.23
C GLN A 116 3.64 13.68 -11.88
N ASN A 117 3.03 13.27 -10.77
CA ASN A 117 3.51 13.54 -9.42
C ASN A 117 4.93 12.96 -9.22
N ASP A 118 5.14 11.72 -9.66
CA ASP A 118 6.44 11.05 -9.63
C ASP A 118 7.48 11.74 -10.51
N ALA A 119 7.11 12.06 -11.75
CA ALA A 119 8.00 12.74 -12.69
C ALA A 119 8.40 14.12 -12.17
N ASN A 120 7.47 14.87 -11.57
CA ASN A 120 7.74 16.17 -10.99
C ASN A 120 8.72 16.08 -9.82
N PHE A 121 8.53 15.12 -8.90
CA PHE A 121 9.44 14.92 -7.78
C PHE A 121 10.82 14.44 -8.24
N HIS A 122 10.86 13.50 -9.18
CA HIS A 122 12.12 13.04 -9.79
C HIS A 122 12.91 14.18 -10.42
N ASN A 123 12.22 15.03 -11.20
CA ASN A 123 12.81 16.20 -11.83
C ASN A 123 13.31 17.20 -10.78
N PHE A 124 12.56 17.42 -9.70
CA PHE A 124 12.98 18.30 -8.61
C PHE A 124 14.28 17.82 -7.95
N ILE A 125 14.37 16.54 -7.56
CA ILE A 125 15.55 16.00 -6.87
C ILE A 125 16.77 15.81 -7.79
N SER A 126 16.54 15.65 -9.10
CA SER A 126 17.61 15.39 -10.07
C SER A 126 18.20 16.68 -10.66
N ASN A 127 17.40 17.74 -10.76
CA ASN A 127 17.81 18.99 -11.39
C ASN A 127 18.23 20.08 -10.39
N ASN A 128 18.20 19.79 -9.08
CA ASN A 128 18.64 20.74 -8.05
C ASN A 128 19.75 20.13 -7.19
N THR A 129 20.55 21.00 -6.56
CA THR A 129 21.52 20.59 -5.54
C THR A 129 20.78 20.46 -4.21
N ILE A 130 20.50 19.23 -3.80
CA ILE A 130 19.86 18.91 -2.51
C ILE A 130 20.91 18.52 -1.46
N PRO A 131 20.59 18.60 -0.15
CA PRO A 131 21.53 18.22 0.91
C PRO A 131 22.00 16.77 0.77
N ASP A 132 23.29 16.51 1.07
CA ASP A 132 23.93 15.23 0.79
C ASP A 132 23.26 14.04 1.46
N ASP A 133 22.83 14.22 2.71
CA ASP A 133 22.13 13.22 3.52
C ASP A 133 20.68 12.98 3.07
N TYR A 134 20.13 13.82 2.18
CA TYR A 134 18.82 13.64 1.55
C TYR A 134 18.89 12.94 0.19
N LYS A 135 20.05 12.89 -0.48
CA LYS A 135 20.18 12.35 -1.85
C LYS A 135 19.70 10.91 -1.99
N GLN A 136 20.28 10.00 -1.20
CA GLN A 136 19.91 8.58 -1.25
C GLN A 136 18.49 8.32 -0.72
N PRO A 137 18.07 8.89 0.43
CA PRO A 137 16.71 8.69 0.91
C PRO A 137 15.63 9.21 -0.05
N SER A 138 15.81 10.39 -0.65
CA SER A 138 14.84 10.95 -1.60
C SER A 138 14.72 10.08 -2.85
N LYS A 139 15.83 9.52 -3.33
CA LYS A 139 15.81 8.54 -4.43
C LYS A 139 15.07 7.27 -4.03
N LYS A 140 15.29 6.74 -2.83
CA LYS A 140 14.57 5.55 -2.34
C LYS A 140 13.07 5.80 -2.22
N ILE A 141 12.67 6.98 -1.71
CA ILE A 141 11.28 7.42 -1.64
C ILE A 141 10.66 7.43 -3.04
N HIS A 142 11.27 8.14 -3.99
CA HIS A 142 10.83 8.15 -5.38
C HIS A 142 10.71 6.74 -5.97
N ASP A 143 11.75 5.91 -5.83
CA ASP A 143 11.77 4.58 -6.44
C ASP A 143 10.69 3.66 -5.85
N TYR A 144 10.38 3.79 -4.56
CA TYR A 144 9.32 3.05 -3.89
C TYR A 144 7.95 3.46 -4.43
N ILE A 145 7.63 4.76 -4.39
CA ILE A 145 6.34 5.29 -4.85
C ILE A 145 6.16 5.05 -6.35
N SER A 146 7.18 5.31 -7.18
CA SER A 146 7.12 5.08 -8.62
C SER A 146 6.94 3.61 -8.98
N SER A 147 7.47 2.69 -8.17
CA SER A 147 7.22 1.26 -8.37
C SER A 147 5.76 0.90 -8.07
N SER A 148 5.17 1.49 -7.04
CA SER A 148 3.73 1.38 -6.76
C SER A 148 2.88 2.00 -7.87
N THR A 149 3.26 3.16 -8.42
CA THR A 149 2.53 3.83 -9.49
C THR A 149 2.53 2.97 -10.74
N ALA A 150 3.67 2.37 -11.04
CA ALA A 150 3.80 1.47 -12.18
C ALA A 150 2.99 0.18 -12.04
N LEU A 151 2.72 -0.29 -10.81
CA LEU A 151 1.75 -1.39 -10.60
C LEU A 151 0.34 -0.96 -10.97
N SER A 152 -0.08 0.26 -10.60
CA SER A 152 -1.38 0.81 -10.99
C SER A 152 -1.52 0.96 -12.50
N VAL A 153 -0.47 1.40 -13.19
CA VAL A 153 -0.44 1.51 -14.66
C VAL A 153 -0.62 0.14 -15.31
N GLU A 154 0.12 -0.88 -14.85
CA GLU A 154 -0.03 -2.24 -15.37
C GLU A 154 -1.44 -2.79 -15.11
N LEU A 155 -2.00 -2.52 -13.92
CA LEU A 155 -3.38 -2.93 -13.59
C LEU A 155 -4.42 -2.26 -14.51
N GLU A 156 -4.29 -0.96 -14.79
CA GLU A 156 -5.19 -0.26 -15.72
C GLU A 156 -5.16 -0.88 -17.12
N GLN A 157 -3.97 -1.24 -17.61
CA GLN A 157 -3.81 -1.91 -18.89
C GLN A 157 -4.50 -3.30 -18.92
N GLU A 158 -4.43 -4.06 -17.83
CA GLU A 158 -5.14 -5.34 -17.73
C GLU A 158 -6.66 -5.16 -17.68
N LEU A 159 -7.14 -4.13 -16.99
CA LEU A 159 -8.57 -3.81 -16.91
C LEU A 159 -9.13 -3.35 -18.25
N ASP A 160 -8.36 -2.56 -19.01
CA ASP A 160 -8.71 -2.17 -20.38
C ASP A 160 -8.78 -3.39 -21.32
N GLN A 161 -7.85 -4.34 -21.17
CA GLN A 161 -7.89 -5.59 -21.93
C GLN A 161 -9.11 -6.43 -21.58
N LEU A 162 -9.39 -6.62 -20.28
CA LEU A 162 -10.59 -7.33 -19.81
C LEU A 162 -11.87 -6.74 -20.41
N ALA A 163 -11.99 -5.41 -20.46
CA ALA A 163 -13.16 -4.75 -21.04
C ALA A 163 -13.32 -5.01 -22.55
N GLN A 164 -12.21 -5.19 -23.28
CA GLN A 164 -12.22 -5.41 -24.73
C GLN A 164 -12.44 -6.87 -25.12
N ASP A 165 -11.78 -7.81 -24.44
CA ASP A 165 -11.73 -9.21 -24.85
C ASP A 165 -12.37 -10.19 -23.86
N GLY A 166 -12.89 -9.68 -22.73
CA GLY A 166 -13.54 -10.45 -21.68
C GLY A 166 -12.60 -11.37 -20.89
N ASN A 167 -11.28 -11.20 -21.04
CA ASN A 167 -10.29 -12.06 -20.40
C ASN A 167 -9.29 -11.25 -19.59
N LEU A 168 -9.33 -11.44 -18.27
CA LEU A 168 -8.28 -10.96 -17.37
C LEU A 168 -7.12 -11.96 -17.48
N PHE A 169 -5.86 -11.50 -17.57
CA PHE A 169 -4.63 -12.33 -17.53
C PHE A 169 -4.12 -13.00 -18.82
N LYS A 170 -4.16 -12.32 -19.98
CA LYS A 170 -3.27 -12.74 -21.10
C LYS A 170 -1.82 -12.28 -20.92
N THR A 171 -1.57 -11.37 -19.98
CA THR A 171 -0.27 -10.74 -19.80
C THR A 171 0.58 -11.53 -18.80
N ASP A 172 1.85 -11.71 -19.15
CA ASP A 172 2.87 -12.28 -18.28
C ASP A 172 2.86 -11.56 -16.91
N PHE A 173 3.03 -12.29 -15.81
CA PHE A 173 2.95 -11.79 -14.42
C PHE A 173 4.14 -10.86 -14.07
N SER A 174 4.53 -9.94 -14.96
CA SER A 174 5.64 -9.00 -14.80
C SER A 174 5.44 -8.07 -13.62
N PHE A 175 4.20 -7.85 -13.18
CA PHE A 175 3.87 -7.07 -11.99
C PHE A 175 4.60 -7.58 -10.74
N THR A 176 4.87 -8.89 -10.67
CA THR A 176 5.58 -9.49 -9.54
C THR A 176 7.00 -8.96 -9.36
N LYS A 177 7.67 -8.53 -10.45
CA LYS A 177 9.01 -7.92 -10.39
C LYS A 177 9.00 -6.55 -9.70
N ARG A 178 7.85 -5.87 -9.62
CA ARG A 178 7.74 -4.57 -8.93
C ARG A 178 7.47 -4.72 -7.45
N PHE A 179 6.92 -5.85 -6.99
CA PHE A 179 6.81 -6.13 -5.55
C PHE A 179 8.17 -6.26 -4.86
N GLU A 180 9.22 -6.65 -5.58
CA GLU A 180 10.59 -6.56 -5.05
C GLU A 180 11.00 -5.13 -4.70
N LYS A 181 10.33 -4.12 -5.27
CA LYS A 181 10.59 -2.69 -5.03
C LYS A 181 9.62 -2.06 -4.03
N VAL A 182 8.42 -2.62 -3.90
CA VAL A 182 7.39 -2.21 -2.96
C VAL A 182 7.30 -3.25 -1.85
N ASP A 183 8.35 -3.32 -1.02
CA ASP A 183 8.44 -4.27 0.08
C ASP A 183 8.49 -3.57 1.45
N GLY A 184 8.05 -4.28 2.49
CA GLY A 184 7.99 -3.72 3.85
C GLY A 184 9.35 -3.40 4.47
N ARG A 185 10.47 -3.92 3.94
CA ARG A 185 11.81 -3.51 4.38
C ARG A 185 12.14 -2.13 3.83
N LYS A 186 11.88 -1.88 2.55
CA LYS A 186 12.08 -0.58 1.91
C LYS A 186 11.18 0.50 2.52
N GLN A 187 9.93 0.17 2.79
CA GLN A 187 9.02 1.05 3.54
C GLN A 187 9.62 1.44 4.90
N LYS A 188 10.07 0.47 5.71
CA LYS A 188 10.68 0.74 7.03
C LYS A 188 11.94 1.62 6.95
N GLU A 189 12.75 1.46 5.90
CA GLU A 189 13.91 2.32 5.67
C GLU A 189 13.49 3.78 5.40
N ILE A 190 12.41 3.96 4.61
CA ILE A 190 11.84 5.29 4.34
C ILE A 190 11.27 5.88 5.62
N GLU A 191 10.40 5.16 6.34
CA GLU A 191 9.78 5.62 7.59
C GLU A 191 10.83 6.02 8.64
N LYS A 192 11.92 5.25 8.74
CA LYS A 192 13.03 5.57 9.63
C LYS A 192 13.65 6.93 9.27
N PHE A 193 13.95 7.15 8.00
CA PHE A 193 14.50 8.43 7.53
C PHE A 193 13.53 9.60 7.78
N LEU A 194 12.23 9.41 7.47
CA LEU A 194 11.21 10.43 7.69
C LEU A 194 11.13 10.81 9.17
N LYS A 195 11.15 9.81 10.07
CA LYS A 195 11.18 10.02 11.51
C LYS A 195 12.44 10.73 11.98
N GLU A 196 13.62 10.34 11.50
CA GLU A 196 14.90 10.98 11.83
C GLU A 196 14.93 12.46 11.40
N LYS A 197 14.25 12.79 10.30
CA LYS A 197 14.16 14.15 9.76
C LYS A 197 12.94 14.95 10.25
N ASN A 198 12.09 14.35 11.09
CA ASN A 198 10.81 14.91 11.54
C ASN A 198 9.91 15.34 10.35
N ILE A 199 9.79 14.47 9.35
CA ILE A 199 8.87 14.63 8.22
C ILE A 199 7.64 13.77 8.51
N GLU A 200 6.56 14.41 8.92
CA GLU A 200 5.26 13.74 9.14
C GLU A 200 4.48 13.70 7.82
N THR A 201 3.89 12.55 7.49
CA THR A 201 3.13 12.34 6.24
C THR A 201 2.00 11.35 6.49
N GLU A 202 0.87 11.55 5.80
CA GLU A 202 -0.28 10.66 5.92
C GLU A 202 -0.08 9.35 5.13
N TYR A 203 0.90 9.28 4.23
CA TYR A 203 1.11 8.17 3.32
C TYR A 203 1.26 6.81 4.03
N PHE A 204 1.95 6.77 5.16
CA PHE A 204 2.27 5.54 5.91
C PHE A 204 1.44 5.37 7.19
N HIS A 205 0.48 6.27 7.47
CA HIS A 205 -0.25 6.30 8.75
C HIS A 205 -1.66 5.70 8.69
N LYS A 206 -1.82 4.62 7.92
CA LYS A 206 -3.12 3.94 7.74
C LYS A 206 -3.11 2.49 8.21
#